data_AF-A0A1D6JF20-F1
#
_entry.id   AF-A0A1D6JF20-F1
#
_cell.length_a   1.000
_cell.length_b   1.000
_cell.length_c   1.000
_cell.angle_alpha   90.00
_cell.angle_beta   90.00
_cell.angle_gamma   90.00
#
_symmetry.space_group_name_H-M   'P 1'
#
loop_
_entity.id
_entity.type
_entity.pdbx_description
1 polymer ?
#
loop_
_entity_poly.entity_id
_entity_poly.type
_entity_poly.pdbx_seq_one_letter_code
_entity_poly.pdbx_strand_id
1 'polypeptide(L)'
;MERILDDESEGKVLSALSEAGLFGGGGLIKDKVLFCSTENGRTSFVRQLEPDWHIDTSPEVVHQLARFIKYQLHISPQRPERIATNVFTAPSLEQYFGGLDQR
;
A
#
# COMPACT_ATOMS: atom_id res chain seq x y z
N MET A 1 -0.79 1.52 -13.33
CA MET A 1 -1.13 0.68 -12.18
C MET A 1 -1.99 -0.46 -12.70
N GLU A 2 -1.60 -1.70 -12.43
CA GLU A 2 -2.36 -2.88 -12.85
C GLU A 2 -3.71 -2.92 -12.14
N ARG A 3 -4.75 -3.38 -12.84
CA ARG A 3 -6.12 -3.46 -12.31
C ARG A 3 -6.58 -4.90 -12.39
N ILE A 4 -7.35 -5.31 -11.39
CA ILE A 4 -7.99 -6.63 -11.36
C ILE A 4 -9.40 -6.46 -11.91
N LEU A 5 -9.71 -7.21 -12.96
CA LEU A 5 -10.90 -7.00 -13.81
C LEU A 5 -11.96 -8.10 -13.62
N ASP A 6 -11.55 -9.27 -13.13
CA ASP A 6 -12.37 -10.47 -13.04
C ASP A 6 -11.82 -11.45 -11.97
N ASP A 7 -12.64 -12.44 -11.61
CA ASP A 7 -12.30 -13.46 -10.62
C ASP A 7 -11.07 -14.30 -11.04
N GLU A 8 -10.82 -14.43 -12.35
CA GLU A 8 -9.65 -15.15 -12.86
C GLU A 8 -8.36 -14.40 -12.54
N SER A 9 -8.34 -13.08 -12.76
CA SER A 9 -7.21 -12.21 -12.42
C SER A 9 -7.03 -12.06 -10.92
N GLU A 10 -8.10 -12.07 -10.12
CA GLU A 10 -8.01 -12.19 -8.65
C GLU A 10 -7.29 -13.48 -8.26
N GLY A 11 -7.68 -14.62 -8.84
CA GLY A 11 -7.06 -15.92 -8.58
C GLY A 11 -5.56 -15.94 -8.92
N LYS A 12 -5.17 -15.29 -10.02
CA LYS A 12 -3.75 -15.16 -10.42
C LYS A 12 -2.95 -14.35 -9.42
N VAL A 13 -3.48 -13.23 -8.94
CA VAL A 13 -2.81 -12.41 -7.92
C VAL A 13 -2.66 -13.17 -6.62
N LEU A 14 -3.72 -13.81 -6.13
CA LEU A 14 -3.66 -14.61 -4.90
C LEU A 14 -2.64 -15.75 -5.03
N SER A 15 -2.54 -16.39 -6.19
CA SER A 15 -1.54 -17.43 -6.44
C SER A 15 -0.12 -16.86 -6.40
N ALA A 16 0.13 -15.73 -7.08
CA ALA A 16 1.43 -15.07 -7.07
C ALA A 16 1.86 -14.61 -5.65
N LEU A 17 0.94 -14.07 -4.85
CA LEU A 17 1.21 -13.72 -3.44
C LEU A 17 1.56 -14.96 -2.60
N SER A 18 0.88 -16.08 -2.85
CA SER A 18 1.15 -17.34 -2.19
C SER A 18 2.52 -17.91 -2.56
N GLU A 19 2.87 -17.91 -3.84
CA GLU A 19 4.16 -18.37 -4.36
C GLU A 19 5.33 -17.51 -3.87
N ALA A 20 5.10 -16.21 -3.67
CA ALA A 20 6.05 -15.29 -3.02
C ALA A 20 6.20 -15.54 -1.51
N GLY A 21 5.45 -16.48 -0.93
CA GLY A 21 5.52 -16.84 0.49
C GLY A 21 4.82 -15.85 1.44
N LEU A 22 4.04 -14.90 0.91
CA LEU A 22 3.44 -13.84 1.72
C LEU A 22 2.37 -14.34 2.68
N PHE A 23 1.74 -15.48 2.42
CA PHE A 23 0.76 -16.11 3.31
C PHE A 23 1.37 -17.13 4.30
N GLY A 24 2.70 -17.18 4.41
CA GLY A 24 3.41 -18.01 5.39
C GLY A 24 3.28 -17.51 6.84
N GLY A 25 3.94 -18.20 7.77
CA GLY A 25 3.89 -17.88 9.20
C GLY A 25 4.37 -16.46 9.51
N GLY A 26 3.52 -15.64 10.15
CA GLY A 26 3.78 -14.24 10.47
C GLY A 26 3.56 -13.26 9.30
N GLY A 27 3.13 -13.76 8.13
CA GLY A 27 2.85 -12.97 6.95
C GLY A 27 1.42 -12.43 6.88
N LEU A 28 0.97 -12.13 5.65
CA LEU A 28 -0.35 -11.65 5.34
C LEU A 28 -1.40 -12.76 5.55
N ILE A 29 -2.59 -12.39 6.02
CA ILE A 29 -3.73 -13.31 6.08
C ILE A 29 -4.45 -13.24 4.74
N LYS A 30 -4.58 -14.37 4.05
CA LYS A 30 -5.20 -14.45 2.72
C LYS A 30 -6.58 -13.80 2.66
N ASP A 31 -7.41 -14.05 3.68
CA ASP A 31 -8.78 -13.49 3.78
C ASP A 31 -8.82 -11.98 4.08
N LYS A 32 -7.66 -11.34 4.28
CA LYS A 32 -7.54 -9.89 4.43
C LYS A 32 -7.05 -9.20 3.14
N VAL A 33 -6.90 -9.93 2.04
CA VAL A 33 -6.63 -9.34 0.73
C VAL A 33 -7.96 -8.84 0.16
N LEU A 34 -8.06 -7.53 -0.03
CA LEU A 34 -9.24 -6.87 -0.59
C LEU A 34 -8.92 -6.34 -1.98
N PHE A 35 -9.83 -6.57 -2.93
CA PHE A 35 -9.73 -6.08 -4.30
C PHE A 35 -10.73 -4.94 -4.53
N CYS A 36 -10.31 -3.92 -5.27
CA CYS A 36 -11.18 -2.85 -5.75
C CYS A 36 -10.67 -2.33 -7.10
N SER A 37 -11.60 -2.02 -8.01
CA SER A 37 -11.24 -1.62 -9.39
C SER A 37 -10.89 -0.14 -9.55
N THR A 38 -11.05 0.67 -8.49
CA THR A 38 -10.85 2.13 -8.55
C THR A 38 -10.04 2.64 -7.36
N GLU A 39 -9.31 3.74 -7.57
CA GLU A 39 -8.59 4.43 -6.49
C GLU A 39 -9.54 4.95 -5.41
N ASN A 40 -10.73 5.41 -5.79
CA ASN A 40 -11.77 5.80 -4.83
C ASN A 40 -12.22 4.61 -3.95
N GLY A 41 -12.31 3.41 -4.52
CA GLY A 41 -12.57 2.18 -3.76
C GLY A 41 -11.47 1.92 -2.74
N ARG A 42 -10.20 2.07 -3.14
CA ARG A 42 -9.04 1.94 -2.25
C ARG A 42 -9.09 2.95 -1.11
N THR A 43 -9.29 4.24 -1.41
CA THR A 43 -9.47 5.29 -0.39
C THR A 43 -10.63 4.94 0.56
N SER A 44 -11.74 4.43 0.02
CA SER A 44 -12.93 4.07 0.81
C SER A 44 -12.68 2.90 1.75
N PHE A 45 -11.95 1.86 1.31
CA PHE A 45 -11.53 0.75 2.17
C PHE A 45 -10.59 1.22 3.27
N VAL A 46 -9.55 1.97 2.93
CA VAL A 46 -8.55 2.44 3.90
C VAL A 46 -9.20 3.31 4.99
N ARG A 47 -10.16 4.17 4.62
CA ARG A 47 -10.91 4.98 5.59
C ARG A 47 -11.81 4.17 6.53
N GLN A 48 -12.33 3.03 6.08
CA GLN A 48 -13.17 2.17 6.93
C GLN A 48 -12.33 1.25 7.82
N LEU A 49 -11.17 0.83 7.33
CA LEU A 49 -10.21 0.02 8.10
C LEU A 49 -9.47 0.83 9.16
N GLU A 50 -9.34 2.15 8.95
CA GLU A 50 -8.66 3.09 9.85
C GLU A 50 -7.26 2.62 10.32
N PRO A 51 -6.36 2.22 9.40
CA PRO A 51 -5.04 1.75 9.80
C PRO A 51 -4.17 2.90 10.33
N ASP A 52 -3.27 2.60 11.26
CA ASP A 52 -2.26 3.56 11.72
C ASP A 52 -1.30 3.97 10.59
N TRP A 53 -0.95 3.03 9.72
CA TRP A 53 -0.03 3.19 8.60
C TRP A 53 -0.70 2.87 7.26
N HIS A 54 -0.41 3.68 6.24
CA HIS A 54 -0.77 3.40 4.85
C HIS A 54 0.44 3.58 3.94
N ILE A 55 0.66 2.62 3.04
CA ILE A 55 1.75 2.65 2.06
C ILE A 55 1.13 2.56 0.67
N ASP A 56 1.44 3.51 -0.21
CA ASP A 56 0.91 3.55 -1.58
C ASP A 56 1.90 4.23 -2.53
N THR A 57 1.69 4.05 -3.82
CA THR A 57 2.46 4.68 -4.91
C THR A 57 1.67 5.80 -5.58
N SER A 58 0.35 5.82 -5.45
CA SER A 58 -0.54 6.84 -6.03
C SER A 58 -0.53 8.12 -5.19
N PRO A 59 -0.05 9.26 -5.74
CA PRO A 59 -0.04 10.53 -5.01
C PRO A 59 -1.45 11.02 -4.69
N GLU A 60 -2.44 10.70 -5.53
CA GLU A 60 -3.83 11.09 -5.33
C GLU A 60 -4.43 10.39 -4.10
N VAL A 61 -4.23 9.08 -3.97
CA VAL A 61 -4.71 8.32 -2.81
C VAL A 61 -4.05 8.80 -1.52
N VAL A 62 -2.73 9.01 -1.53
CA VAL A 62 -1.99 9.54 -0.37
C VAL A 62 -2.49 10.93 0.03
N HIS A 63 -2.75 11.80 -0.96
CA HIS A 63 -3.28 13.14 -0.72
C HIS A 63 -4.67 13.10 -0.08
N GLN A 64 -5.59 12.30 -0.63
CA GLN A 64 -6.95 12.15 -0.10
C GLN A 64 -6.96 11.58 1.33
N LEU A 65 -6.04 10.66 1.63
CA LEU A 65 -5.96 9.97 2.93
C LEU A 65 -5.21 10.75 4.02
N ALA A 66 -4.49 11.83 3.67
CA ALA A 66 -3.64 12.57 4.61
C ALA A 66 -4.36 13.16 5.83
N ARG A 67 -5.67 13.37 5.76
CA ARG A 67 -6.45 13.84 6.91
C ARG A 67 -7.02 12.72 7.79
N PHE A 68 -6.97 11.48 7.34
CA PHE A 68 -7.59 10.33 8.00
C PHE A 68 -6.57 9.38 8.62
N ILE A 69 -5.38 9.28 8.00
CA ILE A 69 -4.35 8.30 8.39
C ILE A 69 -3.23 8.96 9.17
N LYS A 70 -2.80 8.32 10.26
CA LYS A 70 -1.80 8.86 11.18
C LYS A 70 -0.42 8.94 10.55
N TYR A 71 -0.01 7.92 9.81
CA TYR A 71 1.27 7.86 9.11
C TYR A 71 1.12 7.28 7.71
N GLN A 72 1.71 7.94 6.72
CA GLN A 72 1.68 7.48 5.34
C GLN A 72 3.09 7.40 4.77
N LEU A 73 3.35 6.38 3.97
CA LEU A 73 4.57 6.26 3.17
C LEU A 73 4.21 6.25 1.69
N HIS A 74 4.60 7.33 1.00
CA HIS A 74 4.48 7.42 -0.46
C HIS A 74 5.76 6.87 -1.11
N ILE A 75 5.61 5.78 -1.85
CA ILE A 75 6.71 5.21 -2.63
C ILE A 75 6.71 5.82 -4.04
N SER A 76 7.72 6.62 -4.35
CA SER A 76 7.84 7.30 -5.63
C SER A 76 9.30 7.52 -6.04
N PRO A 77 9.71 7.13 -7.26
CA PRO A 77 11.09 7.30 -7.72
C PRO A 77 11.50 8.78 -7.82
N GLN A 78 10.55 9.67 -8.10
CA GLN A 78 10.76 11.11 -7.98
C GLN A 78 10.37 11.54 -6.56
N ARG A 79 11.25 12.31 -5.90
CA ARG A 79 10.96 12.89 -4.59
C ARG A 79 9.94 14.03 -4.79
N PRO A 80 8.64 13.81 -4.48
CA PRO A 80 7.64 14.85 -4.65
C PRO A 80 7.89 15.93 -3.59
N GLU A 81 7.35 17.13 -3.82
CA GLU A 81 7.23 18.10 -2.74
C GLU A 81 6.41 17.52 -1.58
N ARG A 82 6.70 17.95 -0.37
CA ARG A 82 6.10 17.39 0.84
C ARG A 82 4.59 17.66 0.84
N ILE A 83 3.80 16.60 0.64
CA ILE A 83 2.33 16.66 0.51
C ILE A 83 1.67 17.05 1.85
N ALA A 84 2.13 16.46 2.96
CA ALA A 84 1.65 16.75 4.31
C ALA A 84 2.69 16.35 5.36
N THR A 85 2.50 16.75 6.63
CA THR A 85 3.46 16.46 7.71
C THR A 85 3.54 14.98 8.07
N ASN A 86 2.43 14.26 7.93
CA ASN A 86 2.27 12.82 8.18
C ASN A 86 2.58 11.93 6.96
N VAL A 87 3.05 12.52 5.85
CA VAL A 87 3.44 11.79 4.64
C VAL A 87 4.95 11.75 4.54
N PHE A 88 5.51 10.54 4.70
CA PHE A 88 6.90 10.22 4.40
C PHE A 88 7.02 9.83 2.93
N THR A 89 8.19 10.03 2.35
CA THR A 89 8.47 9.64 0.96
C THR A 89 9.78 8.88 0.89
N ALA A 90 9.78 7.77 0.15
CA ALA A 90 10.98 7.05 -0.23
C ALA A 90 10.86 6.57 -1.69
N PRO A 91 11.98 6.35 -2.41
CA PRO A 91 11.93 5.84 -3.77
C PRO A 91 11.66 4.34 -3.87
N SER A 92 11.89 3.58 -2.79
CA SER A 92 11.53 2.17 -2.69
C SER A 92 11.38 1.72 -1.23
N LEU A 93 10.81 0.53 -1.01
CA LEU A 93 10.67 -0.04 0.34
C LEU A 93 12.04 -0.39 0.93
N GLU A 94 12.96 -0.92 0.13
CA GLU A 94 14.31 -1.29 0.55
C GLU A 94 15.09 -0.07 1.02
N GLN A 95 14.96 1.08 0.36
CA GLN A 95 15.62 2.30 0.81
C GLN A 95 15.00 2.86 2.10
N TYR A 96 13.69 2.68 2.29
CA TYR A 96 13.02 3.12 3.52
C TYR A 96 13.39 2.24 4.72
N PHE A 97 13.33 0.91 4.56
CA PHE A 97 13.56 -0.05 5.63
C PHE A 97 15.03 -0.43 5.81
N GLY A 98 15.86 -0.40 4.76
CA GLY A 98 17.28 -0.76 4.81
C GLY A 98 18.14 0.20 5.64
N GLY A 99 17.63 1.40 5.94
CA GLY A 99 18.26 2.32 6.90
C GLY A 99 18.03 1.93 8.37
N LEU A 100 17.16 0.97 8.67
CA LEU A 100 16.85 0.54 10.03
C LEU A 100 17.93 -0.37 10.64
N ASP A 101 18.73 -1.05 9.82
CA ASP A 101 19.84 -1.90 10.27
C ASP A 101 21.07 -1.10 10.76
N GLN A 102 21.03 0.23 10.69
CA GLN A 102 22.12 1.13 11.14
C GLN A 102 21.80 1.88 12.45
N ARG A 103 20.78 1.45 13.22
CA ARG A 103 20.41 2.08 14.50
C ARG A 103 20.44 1.13 15.68
#